data_AF-A0A176FIB9-F1
#
_entry.id   AF-A0A176FIB9-F1
#
_cell.length_a   1.000
_cell.length_b   1.000
_cell.length_c   1.000
_cell.angle_alpha   90.00
_cell.angle_beta   90.00
_cell.angle_gamma   90.00
#
_symmetry.space_group_name_H-M   'P 1'
#
loop_
_entity.id
_entity.type
_entity.pdbx_description
1 polymer ?
#
loop_
_entity_poly.entity_id
_entity_poly.type
_entity_poly.pdbx_seq_one_letter_code
_entity_poly.pdbx_strand_id
1 'polypeptide(L)'
;MGVADRFNSAVRRVPAWTVYAGGAVYAGWVFFQGATGALGPNPVEAIEHAYGEAALYLLIAGLAVTPLRRFSGLNLLKFRRAIGLACFFFVAIHLLTWAVLDVQALDRVWADIVKRPYITVGMAGFVLLLPLAVTSNNLSVRKLGPKWRQLHKLAYPAAVLG
;
A
#
# COMPACT_ATOMS: atom_id res chain seq x y z
N MET A 1 10.69 -33.46 -2.33
CA MET A 1 10.06 -32.15 -2.03
C MET A 1 10.47 -31.15 -3.08
N GLY A 2 9.51 -30.65 -3.87
CA GLY A 2 9.76 -29.65 -4.91
C GLY A 2 10.20 -28.31 -4.32
N VAL A 3 10.76 -27.44 -5.15
CA VAL A 3 11.20 -26.08 -4.73
C VAL A 3 10.04 -25.30 -4.08
N ALA A 4 8.84 -25.40 -4.66
CA ALA A 4 7.64 -24.78 -4.12
C ALA A 4 7.24 -25.33 -2.73
N ASP A 5 7.42 -26.62 -2.46
CA ASP A 5 7.07 -27.23 -1.17
C ASP A 5 7.99 -26.74 -0.05
N ARG A 6 9.29 -26.64 -0.34
CA ARG A 6 10.28 -26.11 0.60
C ARG A 6 10.00 -24.64 0.91
N PHE A 7 9.73 -23.84 -0.12
CA PHE A 7 9.35 -22.44 0.03
C PHE A 7 8.08 -22.29 0.88
N ASN A 8 7.03 -23.04 0.56
CA ASN A 8 5.77 -23.01 1.29
C ASN A 8 5.95 -23.42 2.76
N SER A 9 6.82 -24.39 3.04
CA SER A 9 7.15 -24.83 4.40
C SER A 9 7.89 -23.76 5.19
N ALA A 10 8.86 -23.08 4.57
CA ALA A 10 9.58 -21.96 5.19
C ALA A 10 8.63 -20.79 5.46
N VAL A 11 7.85 -20.39 4.45
CA VAL A 11 6.88 -19.31 4.55
C VAL A 11 5.89 -19.54 5.68
N ARG A 12 5.39 -20.77 5.89
CA ARG A 12 4.45 -21.07 6.98
C ARG A 12 4.92 -20.61 8.36
N ARG A 13 6.23 -20.63 8.63
CA ARG A 13 6.83 -20.20 9.91
C ARG A 13 6.89 -18.68 10.09
N VAL A 14 6.84 -17.91 9.00
CA VAL A 14 6.95 -16.44 9.04
C VAL A 14 5.58 -15.83 9.36
N PRO A 15 5.38 -15.12 10.47
CA PRO A 15 4.08 -14.56 10.81
C PRO A 15 3.72 -13.36 9.91
N ALA A 16 2.42 -13.12 9.69
CA ALA A 16 1.99 -12.07 8.77
C ALA A 16 2.33 -10.64 9.26
N TRP A 17 2.54 -10.46 10.56
CA TRP A 17 2.87 -9.16 11.15
C TRP A 17 4.24 -8.63 10.71
N THR A 18 5.13 -9.48 10.20
CA THR A 18 6.45 -9.05 9.70
C THR A 18 6.32 -8.05 8.56
N VAL A 19 5.24 -8.12 7.76
CA VAL A 19 4.96 -7.14 6.71
C VAL A 19 4.69 -5.76 7.31
N TYR A 20 3.94 -5.69 8.42
CA TYR A 20 3.67 -4.44 9.11
C TYR A 20 4.93 -3.87 9.76
N ALA A 21 5.69 -4.72 10.45
CA ALA A 21 6.94 -4.30 11.08
C ALA A 21 7.96 -3.81 10.03
N GLY A 22 8.13 -4.55 8.94
CA GLY A 22 9.01 -4.14 7.84
C GLY A 22 8.57 -2.82 7.20
N GLY A 23 7.27 -2.66 6.94
CA GLY A 23 6.74 -1.40 6.42
C GLY A 23 6.94 -0.22 7.37
N ALA A 24 6.67 -0.40 8.67
CA ALA A 24 6.88 0.65 9.68
C ALA A 24 8.36 1.01 9.85
N VAL A 25 9.25 0.03 9.83
CA VAL A 25 10.71 0.25 9.88
C VAL A 25 11.18 1.02 8.65
N TYR A 26 10.75 0.64 7.45
CA TYR A 26 11.10 1.36 6.23
C TYR A 26 10.59 2.81 6.27
N ALA A 27 9.33 3.02 6.66
CA ALA A 27 8.76 4.36 6.78
C ALA A 27 9.54 5.22 7.78
N GLY A 28 9.79 4.70 8.99
CA GLY A 28 10.58 5.39 10.01
C GLY A 28 12.01 5.70 9.56
N TRP A 29 12.65 4.78 8.84
CA TRP A 29 14.00 4.96 8.31
C TRP A 29 14.08 6.06 7.25
N VAL A 30 13.16 6.08 6.28
CA VAL A 30 13.07 7.13 5.25
C VAL A 30 12.80 8.48 5.89
N PHE A 31 11.85 8.56 6.82
CA PHE A 31 11.56 9.79 7.54
C PHE A 31 12.77 10.30 8.34
N PHE A 32 13.47 9.40 9.04
CA PHE A 32 14.67 9.74 9.80
C PHE A 32 15.78 10.30 8.89
N GLN A 33 15.99 9.71 7.71
CA GLN A 33 16.94 10.25 6.74
C GLN A 33 16.56 11.65 6.27
N GLY A 34 15.28 11.91 6.01
CA GLY A 34 14.82 13.26 5.65
C GLY A 34 15.00 14.27 6.79
N ALA A 35 14.67 13.87 8.01
CA ALA A 35 14.81 14.71 9.20
C ALA A 35 16.27 15.03 9.57
N THR A 36 17.22 14.17 9.17
CA THR A 36 18.66 14.35 9.42
C THR A 36 19.42 14.95 8.24
N GLY A 37 18.71 15.33 7.17
CA GLY A 37 19.32 15.93 5.97
C GLY A 37 20.04 14.93 5.04
N ALA A 38 19.91 13.63 5.30
CA ALA A 38 20.57 12.58 4.50
C ALA A 38 19.93 12.37 3.12
N LEU A 39 18.70 12.87 2.89
CA LEU A 39 18.00 12.79 1.59
C LEU A 39 18.32 13.95 0.63
N GLY A 40 19.29 14.82 0.97
CA GLY A 40 19.70 15.93 0.13
C GLY A 40 18.82 17.17 0.29
N PRO A 41 18.81 18.09 -0.70
CA PRO A 41 18.25 19.44 -0.54
C PRO A 41 16.71 19.47 -0.47
N ASN A 42 16.02 18.49 -1.06
CA ASN A 42 14.55 18.41 -1.08
C ASN A 42 14.06 17.15 -0.32
N PRO A 43 14.21 17.10 1.01
CA PRO A 43 13.92 15.88 1.77
C PRO A 43 12.43 15.50 1.75
N VAL A 44 11.51 16.47 1.69
CA VAL A 44 10.07 16.20 1.65
C VAL A 44 9.66 15.52 0.34
N GLU A 45 10.15 16.02 -0.79
CA GLU A 45 9.96 15.42 -2.12
C GLU A 45 10.51 13.98 -2.13
N ALA A 46 11.72 13.76 -1.61
CA ALA A 46 12.31 12.43 -1.52
C ALA A 46 11.49 11.45 -0.66
N ILE A 47 10.94 11.91 0.47
CA ILE A 47 10.02 11.10 1.30
C ILE A 47 8.74 10.78 0.53
N GLU A 48 8.16 11.78 -0.15
CA GLU A 48 6.92 11.63 -0.91
C GLU A 48 7.07 10.56 -2.00
N HIS A 49 8.16 10.64 -2.78
CA HIS A 49 8.51 9.65 -3.80
C HIS A 49 8.72 8.26 -3.19
N ALA A 50 9.52 8.14 -2.13
CA ALA A 50 9.82 6.84 -1.50
C ALA A 50 8.57 6.15 -0.94
N TYR A 51 7.62 6.91 -0.38
CA TYR A 51 6.35 6.36 0.11
C TYR A 51 5.39 6.01 -1.03
N GLY A 52 5.34 6.82 -2.09
CA GLY A 52 4.59 6.52 -3.30
C GLY A 52 5.05 5.23 -3.94
N GLU A 53 6.36 5.05 -4.15
CA GLU A 53 6.94 3.83 -4.71
C GLU A 53 6.67 2.60 -3.85
N ALA A 54 6.83 2.71 -2.53
CA ALA A 54 6.51 1.61 -1.61
C ALA A 54 5.04 1.19 -1.70
N ALA A 55 4.12 2.16 -1.82
CA ALA A 55 2.70 1.87 -2.01
C ALA A 55 2.44 1.08 -3.31
N LEU A 56 3.07 1.49 -4.42
CA LEU A 56 2.95 0.82 -5.73
C LEU A 56 3.51 -0.60 -5.68
N TYR A 57 4.71 -0.79 -5.12
CA TYR A 57 5.32 -2.11 -4.98
C TYR A 57 4.45 -3.06 -4.16
N LEU A 58 3.85 -2.57 -3.07
CA LEU A 58 2.95 -3.38 -2.24
C LEU A 58 1.62 -3.67 -2.95
N LEU A 59 1.09 -2.74 -3.74
CA LEU A 59 -0.10 -2.95 -4.55
C LEU A 59 0.13 -4.07 -5.58
N ILE A 60 1.23 -3.97 -6.33
CA ILE A 60 1.66 -4.99 -7.30
C ILE A 60 1.89 -6.34 -6.61
N ALA A 61 2.61 -6.35 -5.48
CA ALA A 61 2.84 -7.57 -4.70
C ALA A 61 1.51 -8.21 -4.25
N GLY A 62 0.54 -7.41 -3.81
CA GLY A 62 -0.79 -7.87 -3.40
C GLY A 62 -1.58 -8.49 -4.55
N LEU A 63 -1.51 -7.90 -5.74
CA LEU A 63 -2.13 -8.44 -6.97
C LEU A 63 -1.43 -9.73 -7.43
N ALA A 64 -0.11 -9.82 -7.27
CA ALA A 64 0.71 -10.96 -7.67
C ALA A 64 0.48 -12.22 -6.80
N VAL A 65 -0.05 -12.10 -5.58
CA VAL A 65 -0.29 -13.26 -4.69
C VAL A 65 -1.13 -14.36 -5.37
N THR A 66 -2.18 -13.98 -6.09
CA THR A 66 -3.08 -14.94 -6.75
C THR A 66 -2.43 -15.66 -7.94
N PRO A 67 -1.83 -14.96 -8.94
CA PRO A 67 -1.14 -15.63 -10.03
C PRO A 67 0.06 -16.45 -9.58
N LEU A 68 0.84 -16.01 -8.57
CA LEU A 68 1.93 -16.82 -8.02
C LEU A 68 1.42 -18.15 -7.45
N ARG A 69 0.30 -18.12 -6.70
CA ARG A 69 -0.30 -19.37 -6.22
C ARG A 69 -0.76 -20.27 -7.37
N ARG A 70 -1.35 -19.69 -8.43
CA ARG A 70 -1.94 -20.44 -9.55
C ARG A 70 -0.89 -21.06 -10.47
N PHE A 71 0.16 -20.31 -10.80
CA PHE A 71 1.12 -20.69 -11.84
C PHE A 71 2.42 -21.27 -11.29
N SER A 72 2.88 -20.83 -10.10
CA SER A 72 4.13 -21.31 -9.49
C SER A 72 3.92 -22.12 -8.20
N GLY A 73 2.68 -22.28 -7.73
CA GLY A 73 2.36 -23.06 -6.53
C GLY A 73 2.78 -22.39 -5.21
N LEU A 74 3.24 -21.14 -5.24
CA LEU A 74 3.71 -20.41 -4.06
C LEU A 74 2.51 -19.87 -3.27
N ASN A 75 2.33 -20.33 -2.02
CA ASN A 75 1.18 -19.99 -1.20
C ASN A 75 1.46 -18.80 -0.27
N LEU A 76 1.31 -17.59 -0.81
CA LEU A 76 1.46 -16.33 -0.07
C LEU A 76 0.11 -15.74 0.43
N LEU A 77 -0.99 -16.49 0.32
CA LEU A 77 -2.34 -15.99 0.64
C LEU A 77 -2.45 -15.44 2.06
N LYS A 78 -1.71 -16.01 3.02
CA LYS A 78 -1.72 -15.55 4.41
C LYS A 78 -1.22 -14.11 4.59
N PHE A 79 -0.37 -13.64 3.69
CA PHE A 79 0.17 -12.27 3.72
C PHE A 79 -0.68 -11.28 2.93
N ARG A 80 -1.64 -11.74 2.12
CA ARG A 80 -2.42 -10.88 1.22
C ARG A 80 -3.08 -9.70 1.93
N ARG A 81 -3.67 -9.94 3.10
CA ARG A 81 -4.27 -8.88 3.91
C ARG A 81 -3.21 -7.91 4.46
N ALA A 82 -2.08 -8.44 4.93
CA ALA A 82 -1.01 -7.63 5.48
C ALA A 82 -0.37 -6.72 4.42
N ILE A 83 -0.13 -7.27 3.23
CA ILE A 83 0.37 -6.52 2.07
C ILE A 83 -0.61 -5.41 1.67
N GLY A 84 -1.91 -5.71 1.57
CA GLY A 84 -2.93 -4.73 1.21
C GLY A 84 -3.06 -3.59 2.24
N LEU A 85 -3.02 -3.91 3.53
CA LEU A 85 -3.06 -2.91 4.59
C LEU A 85 -1.77 -2.08 4.66
N ALA A 86 -0.60 -2.70 4.43
CA ALA A 86 0.67 -1.98 4.33
C ALA A 86 0.68 -1.05 3.11
N CYS A 87 0.17 -1.48 1.95
CA CYS A 87 -0.02 -0.62 0.78
C CYS A 87 -0.86 0.61 1.14
N PHE A 88 -2.04 0.42 1.75
CA PHE A 88 -2.88 1.57 2.14
C PHE A 88 -2.20 2.47 3.17
N PHE A 89 -1.42 1.92 4.10
CA PHE A 89 -0.61 2.71 5.02
C PHE A 89 0.38 3.62 4.26
N PHE A 90 1.11 3.08 3.27
CA PHE A 90 2.01 3.87 2.44
C PHE A 90 1.30 4.92 1.59
N VAL A 91 0.13 4.60 1.01
CA VAL A 91 -0.70 5.59 0.31
C VAL A 91 -1.13 6.72 1.25
N ALA A 92 -1.53 6.39 2.49
CA ALA A 92 -1.97 7.38 3.46
C ALA A 92 -0.82 8.30 3.89
N ILE A 93 0.37 7.76 4.19
CA ILE A 93 1.51 8.60 4.58
C ILE A 93 2.10 9.36 3.38
N HIS A 94 2.00 8.85 2.15
CA HIS A 94 2.32 9.59 0.93
C HIS A 94 1.42 10.82 0.80
N LEU A 95 0.09 10.63 0.91
CA LEU A 95 -0.89 11.73 0.89
C LEU A 95 -0.64 12.73 2.02
N LEU A 96 -0.33 12.26 3.23
CA LEU A 96 -0.02 13.13 4.37
C LEU A 96 1.30 13.88 4.19
N THR A 97 2.31 13.27 3.55
CA THR A 97 3.58 13.96 3.25
C THR A 97 3.31 15.14 2.31
N TRP A 98 2.59 14.91 1.21
CA TRP A 98 2.18 15.97 0.31
C TRP A 98 1.31 17.04 1.00
N ALA A 99 0.25 16.64 1.69
CA ALA A 99 -0.71 17.60 2.26
C ALA A 99 -0.15 18.38 3.47
N VAL A 100 0.63 17.74 4.33
CA VAL A 100 1.06 18.28 5.63
C VAL A 100 2.50 18.78 5.60
N LEU A 101 3.40 18.18 4.83
CA LEU A 101 4.82 18.57 4.79
C LEU A 101 5.16 19.43 3.58
N ASP A 102 4.58 19.17 2.41
CA ASP A 102 4.84 19.96 1.20
C ASP A 102 3.88 21.16 1.09
N VAL A 103 2.57 20.88 0.94
CA VAL A 103 1.58 21.93 0.70
C VAL A 103 1.25 22.73 1.95
N GLN A 104 1.16 22.12 3.13
CA GLN A 104 0.98 22.78 4.44
C GLN A 104 -0.27 23.67 4.60
N ALA A 105 -1.16 23.75 3.62
CA ALA A 105 -2.35 24.62 3.64
C ALA A 105 -3.53 24.01 2.86
N LEU A 106 -4.71 23.96 3.50
CA LEU A 106 -5.89 23.25 2.97
C LEU A 106 -6.46 23.87 1.68
N ASP A 107 -6.38 25.20 1.56
CA ASP A 107 -6.79 25.93 0.37
C ASP A 107 -5.91 25.59 -0.83
N ARG A 108 -4.59 25.46 -0.62
CA ARG A 108 -3.63 25.02 -1.63
C ARG A 108 -3.81 23.55 -2.00
N VAL A 109 -4.07 22.68 -1.03
CA VAL A 109 -4.41 21.26 -1.26
C VAL A 109 -5.61 21.14 -2.20
N TRP A 110 -6.68 21.89 -1.91
CA TRP A 110 -7.86 21.90 -2.77
C TRP A 110 -7.56 22.45 -4.17
N ALA A 111 -6.83 23.55 -4.26
CA ALA A 111 -6.43 24.14 -5.53
C ALA A 111 -5.62 23.15 -6.38
N ASP A 112 -4.70 22.41 -5.77
CA ASP A 112 -3.87 21.41 -6.44
C ASP A 112 -4.69 20.23 -6.94
N ILE A 113 -5.64 19.70 -6.14
CA ILE A 113 -6.53 18.61 -6.57
C ILE A 113 -7.33 18.99 -7.82
N VAL A 114 -7.74 20.26 -7.94
CA VAL A 114 -8.52 20.75 -9.09
C VAL A 114 -7.62 21.10 -10.28
N LYS A 115 -6.45 21.71 -10.05
CA LYS A 115 -5.58 22.26 -11.10
C LYS A 115 -4.59 21.24 -11.66
N ARG A 116 -4.30 20.15 -10.94
CA ARG A 116 -3.28 19.16 -11.30
C ARG A 116 -3.93 17.80 -11.54
N PRO A 117 -4.20 17.41 -12.81
CA PRO A 117 -4.91 16.19 -13.14
C PRO A 117 -4.29 14.91 -12.54
N TYR A 118 -2.97 14.86 -12.41
CA TYR A 118 -2.28 13.71 -11.81
C TYR A 118 -2.62 13.53 -10.31
N ILE A 119 -2.83 14.62 -9.58
CA ILE A 119 -3.27 14.57 -8.17
C ILE A 119 -4.71 14.10 -8.10
N THR A 120 -5.58 14.59 -8.98
CA THR A 120 -6.98 14.13 -9.06
C THR A 120 -7.06 12.62 -9.29
N VAL A 121 -6.22 12.10 -10.19
CA VAL A 121 -6.14 10.67 -10.51
C VAL A 121 -5.66 9.86 -9.30
N GLY A 122 -4.61 10.31 -8.60
CA GLY A 122 -4.16 9.69 -7.36
C GLY A 122 -5.22 9.69 -6.25
N MET A 123 -5.96 10.79 -6.09
CA MET A 123 -7.07 10.88 -5.13
C MET A 123 -8.21 9.93 -5.45
N ALA A 124 -8.53 9.72 -6.74
CA ALA A 124 -9.50 8.71 -7.14
C ALA A 124 -9.02 7.29 -6.75
N GLY A 125 -7.74 6.98 -6.96
CA GLY A 125 -7.12 5.74 -6.49
C GLY A 125 -7.23 5.57 -4.96
N PHE A 126 -6.91 6.61 -4.19
CA PHE A 126 -7.04 6.61 -2.73
C PHE A 126 -8.48 6.31 -2.27
N VAL A 127 -9.47 6.97 -2.88
CA VAL A 127 -10.90 6.75 -2.56
C VAL A 127 -11.33 5.32 -2.85
N LEU A 128 -10.82 4.69 -3.91
CA LEU A 128 -11.10 3.29 -4.21
C LEU A 128 -10.45 2.33 -3.21
N LEU A 129 -9.26 2.63 -2.71
CA LEU A 129 -8.53 1.80 -1.74
C LEU A 129 -9.06 1.94 -0.31
N LEU A 130 -9.61 3.10 0.05
CA LEU A 130 -10.15 3.37 1.39
C LEU A 130 -11.17 2.30 1.89
N PRO A 131 -12.23 1.94 1.14
CA PRO A 131 -13.17 0.92 1.60
C PRO A 131 -12.52 -0.48 1.69
N LEU A 132 -11.48 -0.76 0.90
CA LEU A 132 -10.74 -2.03 0.98
C LEU A 132 -9.96 -2.11 2.29
N ALA A 133 -9.30 -1.01 2.69
CA ALA A 133 -8.60 -0.92 3.97
C ALA A 133 -9.58 -1.06 5.15
N VAL A 134 -10.68 -0.30 5.15
CA VAL A 134 -11.69 -0.34 6.21
C VAL A 134 -12.31 -1.73 6.35
N THR A 135 -12.53 -2.44 5.24
CA THR A 135 -13.13 -3.78 5.25
C THR A 135 -12.13 -4.93 5.31
N SER A 136 -10.84 -4.64 5.55
CA SER A 136 -9.76 -5.64 5.69
C SER A 136 -9.68 -6.25 7.10
N ASN A 137 -10.82 -6.56 7.71
CA ASN A 137 -10.91 -7.14 9.05
C ASN A 137 -11.85 -8.36 9.05
N ASN A 138 -11.76 -9.19 10.10
CA ASN A 138 -12.55 -10.43 10.18
C ASN A 138 -14.07 -10.17 10.28
N LEU A 139 -14.48 -9.06 10.89
CA LEU A 139 -15.90 -8.72 11.05
C LEU A 139 -16.52 -8.40 9.68
N SER A 140 -15.88 -7.57 8.87
CA SER A 140 -16.35 -7.21 7.53
C SER A 140 -16.39 -8.41 6.60
N VAL A 141 -15.39 -9.30 6.65
CA VAL A 141 -15.39 -10.54 5.85
C VAL A 141 -16.60 -11.40 6.20
N ARG A 142 -16.92 -11.55 7.49
CA ARG A 142 -18.08 -12.33 7.96
C ARG A 142 -19.41 -11.66 7.60
N LYS A 143 -19.52 -10.34 7.80
CA LYS A 143 -20.77 -9.57 7.60
C LYS A 143 -21.13 -9.37 6.13
N LEU A 144 -20.15 -9.13 5.26
CA LEU A 144 -20.39 -8.84 3.84
C LEU A 144 -20.43 -10.10 2.96
N GLY A 145 -19.84 -11.20 3.42
CA GLY A 145 -19.86 -12.47 2.69
C GLY A 145 -19.35 -12.35 1.25
N PRO A 146 -20.09 -12.83 0.23
CA PRO A 146 -19.68 -12.75 -1.18
C PRO A 146 -19.44 -11.32 -1.69
N LYS A 147 -20.17 -10.32 -1.17
CA LYS A 147 -20.01 -8.90 -1.55
C LYS A 147 -18.64 -8.36 -1.18
N TRP A 148 -17.98 -8.92 -0.15
CA TRP A 148 -16.62 -8.54 0.22
C TRP A 148 -15.63 -8.74 -0.92
N ARG A 149 -15.76 -9.85 -1.66
CA ARG A 149 -14.90 -10.16 -2.81
C ARG A 149 -15.18 -9.23 -3.98
N GLN A 150 -16.44 -8.84 -4.20
CA GLN A 150 -16.82 -7.87 -5.23
C GLN A 150 -16.24 -6.49 -4.91
N LEU A 151 -16.37 -6.03 -3.67
CA LEU A 151 -15.78 -4.77 -3.20
C LEU A 151 -14.26 -4.77 -3.42
N HIS A 152 -13.57 -5.85 -3.07
CA HIS A 152 -12.12 -5.93 -3.23
C HIS A 152 -11.64 -6.00 -4.69
N LYS A 153 -12.54 -6.06 -5.68
CA LYS A 153 -12.16 -5.86 -7.08
C LYS A 153 -11.82 -4.40 -7.39
N LEU A 154 -12.15 -3.44 -6.53
CA LEU A 154 -11.71 -2.05 -6.71
C LEU A 154 -10.18 -1.89 -6.68
N ALA A 155 -9.45 -2.88 -6.18
CA ALA A 155 -7.99 -2.92 -6.27
C ALA A 155 -7.47 -2.89 -7.72
N TYR A 156 -8.23 -3.43 -8.69
CA TYR A 156 -7.83 -3.42 -10.10
C TYR A 156 -7.88 -2.02 -10.73
N PRO A 157 -9.01 -1.28 -10.70
CA PRO A 157 -9.01 0.09 -11.18
C PRO A 157 -8.11 1.00 -10.33
N ALA A 158 -7.97 0.77 -9.02
CA ALA A 158 -7.02 1.52 -8.21
C ALA A 158 -5.57 1.38 -8.71
N ALA A 159 -5.15 0.18 -9.10
CA ALA A 159 -3.81 -0.05 -9.67
C ALA A 159 -3.60 0.52 -11.08
N VAL A 160 -4.67 0.90 -11.78
CA VAL A 160 -4.56 1.62 -13.06
C VAL A 160 -4.44 3.13 -12.84
N LEU A 161 -5.03 3.64 -11.74
CA LEU A 161 -5.03 5.05 -11.38
C LEU A 161 -3.79 5.50 -10.62
N GLY A 162 -2.91 4.58 -10.25
CA GLY A 162 -1.67 4.87 -9.53
C GLY A 162 -0.82 3.63 -9.47
#